data_AF-A0A383BU76-F1
#
_entry.id   AF-A0A383BU76-F1
#
_cell.length_a   1.000
_cell.length_b   1.000
_cell.length_c   1.000
_cell.angle_alpha   90.00
_cell.angle_beta   90.00
_cell.angle_gamma   90.00
#
_symmetry.space_group_name_H-M   'P 1'
#
loop_
_entity.id
_entity.type
_entity.pdbx_description
1 polymer ?
#
loop_
_entity_poly.entity_id
_entity_poly.type
_entity_poly.pdbx_seq_one_letter_code
_entity_poly.pdbx_strand_id
1 'polypeptide(L)'
;MEKPLVNNKNALFAQTETECHHLRVSPDSEEYMKVWVKEPTWLQVEQALSSVMKLDAKTQSLDLDMNEMYKFMVENFVEKTEPQLSGIELLRLSPYIGAQLKEVLPNPFTDLMGADEGNE
;
A
#
# COMPACT_ATOMS: atom_id res chain seq x y z
N MET A 1 -11.36 -4.50 36.01
CA MET A 1 -12.24 -5.05 34.96
C MET A 1 -11.39 -5.93 34.07
N GLU A 2 -11.82 -7.16 33.82
CA GLU A 2 -11.18 -8.07 32.86
C GLU A 2 -11.56 -7.64 31.44
N LYS A 3 -10.57 -7.57 30.53
CA LYS A 3 -10.84 -7.29 29.11
C LYS A 3 -11.29 -8.59 28.42
N PRO A 4 -12.37 -8.59 27.63
CA PRO A 4 -12.81 -9.79 26.94
C PRO A 4 -11.75 -10.29 25.94
N LEU A 5 -11.56 -11.61 25.87
CA LEU A 5 -10.65 -12.24 24.91
C LEU A 5 -11.32 -12.45 23.55
N VAL A 6 -10.52 -12.40 22.48
CA VAL A 6 -10.97 -12.70 21.12
C VAL A 6 -11.31 -14.19 21.00
N ASN A 7 -12.55 -14.50 20.60
CA ASN A 7 -13.04 -15.88 20.49
C ASN A 7 -12.84 -16.48 19.08
N ASN A 8 -12.66 -15.65 18.05
CA ASN A 8 -12.40 -16.09 16.68
C ASN A 8 -10.96 -15.75 16.29
N LYS A 9 -10.09 -16.77 16.24
CA LYS A 9 -8.68 -16.62 15.87
C LYS A 9 -8.49 -16.02 14.47
N ASN A 10 -9.39 -16.28 13.53
CA ASN A 10 -9.28 -15.74 12.17
C ASN A 10 -9.38 -14.22 12.12
N ALA A 11 -10.04 -13.60 13.10
CA ALA A 11 -10.10 -12.14 13.21
C ALA A 11 -8.75 -11.50 13.59
N LEU A 12 -7.72 -12.30 13.91
CA LEU A 12 -6.37 -11.83 14.23
C LEU A 12 -5.45 -11.77 13.01
N PHE A 13 -5.88 -12.32 11.86
CA PHE A 13 -5.06 -12.39 10.65
C PHE A 13 -5.52 -11.36 9.63
N ALA A 14 -4.58 -10.85 8.82
CA ALA A 14 -4.89 -10.02 7.66
C ALA A 14 -5.88 -10.76 6.75
N GLN A 15 -6.83 -10.03 6.20
CA GLN A 15 -7.86 -10.60 5.34
C GLN A 15 -7.21 -11.24 4.12
N THR A 16 -7.65 -12.46 3.81
CA THR A 16 -7.19 -13.19 2.63
C THR A 16 -7.86 -12.71 1.35
N GLU A 17 -9.04 -12.08 1.47
CA GLU A 17 -9.80 -11.57 0.33
C GLU A 17 -9.25 -10.21 -0.11
N THR A 18 -9.12 -10.04 -1.43
CA THR A 18 -8.68 -8.78 -2.02
C THR A 18 -9.84 -7.84 -2.25
N GLU A 19 -9.64 -6.58 -1.90
CA GLU A 19 -10.62 -5.53 -2.16
C GLU A 19 -10.52 -5.07 -3.61
N CYS A 20 -11.66 -5.00 -4.29
CA CYS A 20 -11.77 -4.58 -5.69
C CYS A 20 -12.06 -3.08 -5.77
N HIS A 21 -11.12 -2.31 -6.28
CA HIS A 21 -11.27 -0.87 -6.50
C HIS A 21 -11.44 -0.57 -7.99
N HIS A 22 -12.21 0.47 -8.29
CA HIS A 22 -12.47 0.94 -9.65
C HIS A 22 -11.78 2.29 -9.84
N LEU A 23 -10.75 2.34 -10.69
CA LEU A 23 -10.00 3.55 -11.00
C LEU A 23 -10.47 4.09 -12.36
N ARG A 24 -10.93 5.33 -12.37
CA ARG A 24 -11.44 5.98 -13.59
C ARG A 24 -10.27 6.24 -14.55
N VAL A 25 -10.44 5.96 -15.84
CA VAL A 25 -9.36 6.08 -16.84
C VAL A 25 -9.02 7.55 -17.13
N SER A 26 -10.02 8.44 -17.14
CA SER A 26 -9.85 9.89 -17.28
C SER A 26 -11.01 10.65 -16.61
N PRO A 27 -10.88 11.97 -16.35
CA PRO A 27 -11.96 12.76 -15.73
C PRO A 27 -13.27 12.76 -16.51
N ASP A 28 -13.20 12.63 -17.84
CA ASP A 28 -14.34 12.77 -18.76
C ASP A 28 -14.84 11.42 -19.33
N SER A 29 -14.20 10.29 -18.98
CA SER A 29 -14.60 8.96 -19.48
C SER A 29 -15.46 8.21 -18.46
N GLU A 30 -16.42 7.41 -18.90
CA GLU A 30 -17.16 6.46 -18.03
C GLU A 30 -16.46 5.09 -17.90
N GLU A 31 -15.22 4.98 -18.42
CA GLU A 31 -14.43 3.75 -18.36
C GLU A 31 -13.59 3.67 -17.08
N TYR A 32 -13.48 2.45 -16.55
CA TYR A 32 -12.75 2.14 -15.32
C TYR A 32 -11.80 0.97 -15.52
N MET A 33 -10.64 1.05 -14.89
CA MET A 33 -9.76 -0.08 -14.61
C MET A 33 -10.09 -0.63 -13.23
N LYS A 34 -10.20 -1.94 -13.10
CA LYS A 34 -10.30 -2.58 -11.78
C LYS A 34 -8.94 -2.99 -11.26
N VAL A 35 -8.73 -2.86 -9.97
CA VAL A 35 -7.53 -3.32 -9.26
C VAL A 35 -7.94 -4.06 -7.99
N TRP A 36 -7.31 -5.21 -7.75
CA TRP A 36 -7.53 -5.99 -6.54
C TRP A 36 -6.33 -5.84 -5.63
N VAL A 37 -6.56 -5.29 -4.43
CA VAL A 37 -5.50 -4.98 -3.46
C VAL A 37 -5.63 -5.90 -2.25
N LYS A 38 -4.49 -6.48 -1.84
CA LYS A 38 -4.37 -7.33 -0.63
C LYS A 38 -4.13 -6.47 0.60
N GLU A 39 -4.78 -6.83 1.70
CA GLU A 39 -4.40 -6.33 3.01
C GLU A 39 -2.99 -6.83 3.36
N PRO A 40 -2.05 -5.94 3.74
CA PRO A 40 -0.72 -6.36 4.15
C PRO A 40 -0.76 -7.03 5.51
N THR A 41 0.06 -8.06 5.70
CA THR A 41 0.37 -8.54 7.06
C THR A 41 1.29 -7.56 7.77
N TRP A 42 1.30 -7.57 9.11
CA TRP A 42 2.23 -6.77 9.92
C TRP A 42 3.70 -6.93 9.45
N LEU A 43 4.15 -8.14 9.17
CA LEU A 43 5.52 -8.39 8.71
C LEU A 43 5.80 -7.76 7.34
N GLN A 44 4.83 -7.73 6.42
CA GLN A 44 5.00 -7.13 5.11
C GLN A 44 5.09 -5.59 5.18
N VAL A 45 4.42 -4.97 6.16
CA VAL A 45 4.58 -3.53 6.45
C VAL A 45 6.01 -3.24 6.89
N GLU A 46 6.53 -4.00 7.86
CA GLU A 46 7.93 -3.86 8.33
C GLU A 46 8.94 -4.09 7.19
N GLN A 47 8.70 -5.08 6.32
CA GLN A 47 9.54 -5.33 5.16
C GLN A 47 9.50 -4.17 4.17
N ALA A 48 8.32 -3.61 3.87
CA ALA A 48 8.17 -2.45 3.01
C ALA A 48 9.01 -1.27 3.54
N LEU A 49 8.87 -0.95 4.83
CA LEU A 49 9.65 0.12 5.48
C LEU A 49 11.16 -0.14 5.39
N SER A 50 11.61 -1.36 5.69
CA SER A 50 13.03 -1.71 5.61
C SER A 50 13.59 -1.60 4.19
N SER A 51 12.79 -1.89 3.17
CA SER A 51 13.22 -1.88 1.77
C SER A 51 13.45 -0.48 1.21
N VAL A 52 12.83 0.54 1.82
CA VAL A 52 12.84 1.92 1.32
C VAL A 52 13.71 2.83 2.16
N MET A 53 14.03 2.42 3.40
CA MET A 53 14.93 3.13 4.29
C MET A 53 16.38 2.96 3.87
N LYS A 54 16.99 4.03 3.36
CA LYS A 54 18.42 4.13 3.06
C LYS A 54 19.09 4.90 4.19
N LEU A 55 19.90 4.20 4.99
CA LEU A 55 20.71 4.82 6.03
C LEU A 55 22.05 5.27 5.43
N ASP A 56 22.29 6.57 5.40
CA ASP A 56 23.63 7.10 5.12
C ASP A 56 24.45 7.09 6.41
N ALA A 57 25.40 6.15 6.50
CA ALA A 57 26.26 5.98 7.66
C ALA A 57 27.21 7.16 7.92
N LYS A 58 27.41 8.08 6.95
CA LYS A 58 28.31 9.23 7.08
C LYS A 58 27.58 10.46 7.60
N THR A 59 26.36 10.70 7.15
CA THR A 59 25.55 11.86 7.54
C THR A 59 24.56 11.54 8.66
N GLN A 60 24.37 10.24 8.98
CA GLN A 60 23.29 9.75 9.82
C GLN A 60 21.90 10.16 9.30
N SER A 61 21.77 10.47 8.01
CA SER A 61 20.49 10.78 7.40
C SER A 61 19.74 9.50 7.02
N LEU A 62 18.43 9.53 7.24
CA LEU A 62 17.50 8.53 6.75
C LEU A 62 16.87 9.07 5.47
N ASP A 63 17.25 8.49 4.34
CA ASP A 63 16.61 8.78 3.06
C ASP A 63 15.57 7.71 2.75
N LEU A 64 14.44 8.12 2.18
CA LEU A 64 13.38 7.20 1.79
C LEU A 64 13.31 7.09 0.27
N ASP A 65 13.52 5.89 -0.28
CA ASP A 65 13.35 5.65 -1.71
C ASP A 65 11.89 5.37 -2.06
N MET A 66 11.19 6.43 -2.47
CA MET A 66 9.80 6.35 -2.89
C MET A 66 9.60 5.46 -4.14
N ASN A 67 10.60 5.34 -5.02
CA ASN A 67 10.46 4.49 -6.21
C ASN A 67 10.51 3.01 -5.85
N GLU A 68 11.44 2.62 -4.97
CA GLU A 68 11.50 1.27 -4.42
C GLU A 68 10.23 0.95 -3.64
N MET A 69 9.67 1.93 -2.91
CA MET A 69 8.39 1.77 -2.22
C MET A 69 7.25 1.39 -3.16
N TYR A 70 7.00 2.21 -4.19
CA TYR A 70 5.87 1.96 -5.09
C TYR A 70 6.03 0.65 -5.86
N LYS A 71 7.26 0.29 -6.24
CA LYS A 71 7.55 -1.03 -6.83
C LYS A 71 7.17 -2.15 -5.88
N PHE A 72 7.65 -2.09 -4.64
CA PHE A 72 7.35 -3.10 -3.62
C PHE A 72 5.84 -3.22 -3.40
N MET A 73 5.14 -2.10 -3.26
CA MET A 73 3.68 -2.11 -3.01
C MET A 73 2.90 -2.72 -4.17
N VAL A 74 3.22 -2.34 -5.41
CA VAL A 74 2.58 -2.90 -6.59
C VAL A 74 2.84 -4.40 -6.71
N GLU A 75 4.09 -4.84 -6.51
CA GLU A 75 4.46 -6.25 -6.65
C GLU A 75 3.86 -7.16 -5.56
N ASN A 76 3.71 -6.64 -4.34
CA ASN A 76 3.29 -7.47 -3.20
C ASN A 76 1.79 -7.36 -2.89
N PHE A 77 1.17 -6.21 -3.17
CA PHE A 77 -0.21 -5.94 -2.74
C PHE A 77 -1.20 -5.86 -3.89
N VAL A 78 -0.77 -5.59 -5.13
CA VAL A 78 -1.68 -5.72 -6.28
C VAL A 78 -1.74 -7.18 -6.70
N GLU A 79 -2.91 -7.80 -6.54
CA GLU A 79 -3.12 -9.18 -6.94
C GLU A 79 -3.32 -9.34 -8.44
N LYS A 80 -4.18 -8.48 -9.01
CA LYS A 80 -4.53 -8.49 -10.42
C LYS A 80 -5.19 -7.16 -10.80
N THR A 81 -5.29 -6.94 -12.10
CA THR A 81 -6.06 -5.82 -12.68
C THR A 81 -6.92 -6.27 -13.84
N GLU A 82 -7.93 -5.46 -14.17
CA GLU A 82 -8.75 -5.61 -15.36
C GLU A 82 -8.88 -4.23 -16.03
N PRO A 83 -8.30 -4.01 -17.23
CA PRO A 83 -7.51 -4.95 -18.02
C PRO A 83 -6.25 -5.45 -17.30
N GLN A 84 -5.76 -6.62 -17.70
CA GLN A 84 -4.58 -7.22 -17.08
C GLN A 84 -3.33 -6.42 -17.43
N LEU A 85 -2.64 -5.93 -16.40
CA LEU A 85 -1.39 -5.18 -16.50
C LEU A 85 -0.30 -5.89 -15.68
N SER A 86 0.93 -5.86 -16.18
CA SER A 86 2.12 -6.23 -15.44
C SER A 86 2.51 -5.16 -14.42
N GLY A 87 3.35 -5.51 -13.43
CA GLY A 87 3.88 -4.53 -12.47
C GLY A 87 4.57 -3.33 -13.13
N ILE A 88 5.32 -3.55 -14.21
CA ILE A 88 5.96 -2.47 -14.97
C ILE A 88 4.93 -1.56 -15.65
N GLU A 89 3.84 -2.13 -16.18
CA GLU A 89 2.77 -1.34 -16.80
C GLU A 89 2.01 -0.52 -15.76
N LEU A 90 1.79 -1.07 -14.56
CA LEU A 90 1.19 -0.33 -13.44
C LEU A 90 2.03 0.88 -13.01
N LEU A 91 3.36 0.74 -12.99
CA LEU A 91 4.27 1.85 -12.70
C LEU A 91 4.33 2.91 -13.80
N ARG A 92 3.76 2.62 -14.98
CA ARG A 92 3.68 3.53 -16.15
C ARG A 92 2.29 4.09 -16.38
N LEU A 93 1.36 3.89 -15.44
CA LEU A 93 0.04 4.49 -15.49
C LEU A 93 0.13 6.02 -15.64
N SER A 94 -0.90 6.61 -16.24
CA SER A 94 -0.99 8.06 -16.30
C SER A 94 -1.01 8.66 -14.89
N PRO A 95 -0.57 9.91 -14.69
CA PRO A 95 -0.60 10.54 -13.37
C PRO A 95 -1.99 10.53 -12.72
N TYR A 96 -3.05 10.63 -13.53
CA TYR A 96 -4.43 10.60 -13.08
C TYR A 96 -4.84 9.24 -12.48
N ILE A 97 -4.54 8.14 -13.17
CA ILE A 97 -4.85 6.79 -12.66
C ILE A 97 -3.90 6.45 -11.50
N GLY A 98 -2.62 6.84 -11.62
CA GLY A 98 -1.62 6.64 -10.58
C GLY A 98 -1.98 7.33 -9.27
N ALA A 99 -2.58 8.52 -9.29
CA ALA A 99 -3.07 9.20 -8.09
C ALA A 99 -4.15 8.38 -7.38
N GLN A 100 -5.14 7.87 -8.12
CA GLN A 100 -6.19 7.00 -7.57
C GLN A 100 -5.62 5.68 -7.05
N LEU A 101 -4.64 5.09 -7.75
CA LEU A 101 -3.98 3.88 -7.28
C LEU A 101 -3.27 4.09 -5.94
N LYS A 102 -2.65 5.26 -5.72
CA LYS A 102 -1.99 5.58 -4.44
C LYS A 102 -2.97 5.67 -3.27
N GLU A 103 -4.21 6.05 -3.51
CA GLU A 103 -5.24 6.16 -2.47
C GLU A 103 -5.72 4.78 -1.99
N VAL A 104 -5.65 3.76 -2.86
CA VAL A 104 -6.10 2.39 -2.55
C VAL A 104 -4.95 1.45 -2.18
N LEU A 105 -3.71 1.83 -2.49
CA LEU A 105 -2.55 1.04 -2.07
C LEU A 105 -2.31 1.20 -0.56
N PRO A 106 -1.87 0.15 0.13
CA PRO A 106 -1.52 0.25 1.54
C PRO A 106 -0.36 1.23 1.71
N ASN A 107 -0.48 2.22 2.60
CA ASN A 107 0.60 3.14 2.90
C ASN A 107 1.42 2.61 4.11
N PRO A 108 2.66 2.13 3.90
CA PRO A 108 3.48 1.59 4.98
C PRO A 108 3.91 2.66 5.99
N PHE A 109 3.81 3.94 5.63
CA PHE A 109 4.15 5.06 6.50
C PHE A 109 2.98 5.61 7.31
N THR A 110 1.78 5.02 7.22
CA THR A 110 0.61 5.53 7.98
C THR A 110 0.92 5.64 9.47
N ASP A 111 1.60 4.63 10.03
CA ASP A 111 1.98 4.64 11.45
C ASP A 111 3.15 5.60 11.77
N LEU A 112 4.03 5.88 10.80
CA LEU A 112 5.16 6.80 10.95
C LEU A 112 4.72 8.27 10.82
N MET A 113 3.74 8.56 9.96
CA MET A 113 3.19 9.90 9.77
C MET A 113 2.11 10.23 10.81
N GLY A 114 1.40 9.23 11.35
CA GLY A 114 0.39 9.41 12.40
C GLY A 114 0.97 9.60 13.81
N ALA A 115 2.26 9.35 14.02
CA ALA A 115 2.92 9.55 15.31
C ALA A 115 3.16 11.04 15.66
N ASP A 116 2.94 11.97 14.72
CA ASP A 116 3.10 13.43 14.93
C ASP A 116 1.77 14.16 15.27
N GLU A 117 0.60 13.49 15.22
CA GLU A 117 -0.72 14.11 15.50
C GLU A 117 -1.38 13.65 16.82
N GLY A 118 -0.61 13.27 17.84
CA GLY A 118 -1.21 12.76 19.07
C GLY A 118 -0.37 12.84 20.33
N ASN A 119 -0.12 14.06 20.83
CA ASN A 119 0.05 14.29 22.26
C ASN A 119 -0.23 15.77 22.61
N GLU A 120 -1.50 16.09 22.82
CA GLU A 120 -1.96 17.11 23.78
C GLU A 120 -2.54 16.42 25.02
#